data_AF-A0A1I7KU66-F1
#
_entry.id   AF-A0A1I7KU66-F1
#
_cell.length_a   1.000
_cell.length_b   1.000
_cell.length_c   1.000
_cell.angle_alpha   90.00
_cell.angle_beta   90.00
_cell.angle_gamma   90.00
#
_symmetry.space_group_name_H-M   'P 1'
#
loop_
_entity.id
_entity.type
_entity.pdbx_description
1 polymer ?
#
loop_
_entity_poly.entity_id
_entity_poly.type
_entity_poly.pdbx_seq_one_letter_code
_entity_poly.pdbx_strand_id
1 'polypeptide(L)'
;MAVVPGSGADIGAIDGVKQMLAMWPSERKGFLKGLSVQAKDFDFWLKGRARLAREEYTEVVARLGAEYDDWGGGYRLSGGNLLVASTPRQTVDVYDELSCGGDLEYSFEILAPEGAQALGMRVLVFKACGRPANIILFEAGSRCAALLDEPAGRGSTLINIQRPRVATKRVWSAAVKIVEGYRTVASPQTVGRVFGEKHAAWLEAGREDAFFY
;
A
#
# COMPACT_ATOMS: atom_id res chain seq x y z
N MET A 1 24.09 1.70 -25.70
CA MET A 1 24.63 1.06 -24.48
C MET A 1 23.61 1.28 -23.38
N ALA A 2 22.88 0.24 -22.97
CA ALA A 2 21.97 0.33 -21.85
C ALA A 2 22.77 0.31 -20.55
N VAL A 3 22.58 1.33 -19.71
CA VAL A 3 23.04 1.29 -18.32
C VAL A 3 22.23 0.19 -17.65
N VAL A 4 22.90 -0.87 -17.20
CA VAL A 4 22.27 -1.95 -16.45
C VAL A 4 22.21 -1.51 -14.98
N PRO A 5 21.02 -1.35 -14.37
CA PRO A 5 20.91 -1.07 -12.95
C PRO A 5 21.37 -2.31 -12.17
N GLY A 6 22.39 -2.16 -11.33
CA GLY A 6 22.94 -3.30 -10.57
C GLY A 6 24.37 -3.17 -10.04
N SER A 7 25.05 -2.02 -10.20
CA SER A 7 26.45 -1.89 -9.75
C SER A 7 26.62 -1.30 -8.34
N GLY A 8 25.61 -0.65 -7.78
CA GLY A 8 25.57 -0.15 -6.40
C GLY A 8 24.42 -0.77 -5.64
N ALA A 9 24.56 -1.02 -4.34
CA ALA A 9 23.39 -1.25 -3.50
C ALA A 9 22.50 -0.01 -3.67
N ASP A 10 21.34 -0.17 -4.30
CA ASP A 10 20.39 0.91 -4.50
C ASP A 10 19.76 1.21 -3.13
N ILE A 11 20.45 2.06 -2.34
CA ILE A 11 20.09 2.35 -0.94
C ILE A 11 18.65 2.88 -0.86
N GLY A 12 18.20 3.61 -1.88
CA GLY A 12 16.80 4.07 -2.00
C GLY A 12 15.81 2.91 -2.13
N ALA A 13 16.14 1.89 -2.91
CA ALA A 13 15.30 0.69 -3.02
C ALA A 13 15.23 -0.07 -1.69
N ILE A 14 16.33 -0.14 -0.93
CA ILE A 14 16.37 -0.86 0.36
C ILE A 14 15.45 -0.22 1.40
N ASP A 15 15.43 1.11 1.51
CA ASP A 15 14.61 1.79 2.53
C ASP A 15 13.11 1.74 2.20
N GLY A 16 12.72 1.90 0.93
CA GLY A 16 11.33 1.68 0.49
C GLY A 16 10.88 0.23 0.72
N VAL A 17 11.75 -0.75 0.46
CA VAL A 17 11.49 -2.16 0.77
C VAL A 17 11.26 -2.37 2.26
N LYS A 18 12.09 -1.78 3.14
CA LYS A 18 11.90 -1.90 4.61
C LYS A 18 10.56 -1.34 5.06
N GLN A 19 10.17 -0.19 4.53
CA GLN A 19 8.91 0.46 4.86
C GLN A 19 7.73 -0.41 4.41
N MET A 20 7.78 -0.96 3.19
CA MET A 20 6.77 -1.91 2.71
C MET A 20 6.68 -3.18 3.53
N LEU A 21 7.81 -3.78 3.86
CA LEU A 21 7.85 -5.00 4.66
C LEU A 21 7.24 -4.81 6.05
N ALA A 22 7.42 -3.62 6.64
CA ALA A 22 6.84 -3.30 7.93
C ALA A 22 5.31 -3.29 7.91
N MET A 23 4.72 -3.01 6.75
CA MET A 23 3.26 -2.98 6.54
C MET A 23 2.75 -4.20 5.75
N TRP A 24 3.59 -5.21 5.52
CA TRP A 24 3.22 -6.35 4.69
C TRP A 24 2.17 -7.24 5.38
N PRO A 25 1.07 -7.61 4.72
CA PRO A 25 -0.07 -8.28 5.38
C PRO A 25 0.23 -9.60 6.08
N SER A 26 1.19 -10.36 5.56
CA SER A 26 1.57 -11.68 6.07
C SER A 26 2.89 -11.67 6.85
N GLU A 27 3.33 -10.47 7.25
CA GLU A 27 4.61 -10.21 7.89
C GLU A 27 5.79 -10.69 7.03
N ARG A 28 7.01 -10.52 7.54
CA ARG A 28 8.22 -10.90 6.81
C ARG A 28 8.27 -12.37 6.44
N LYS A 29 7.79 -13.27 7.30
CA LYS A 29 7.80 -14.71 7.03
C LYS A 29 6.90 -15.04 5.83
N GLY A 30 5.74 -14.39 5.73
CA GLY A 30 4.83 -14.55 4.60
C GLY A 30 5.40 -13.93 3.32
N PHE A 31 6.06 -12.77 3.42
CA PHE A 31 6.80 -12.17 2.29
C PHE A 31 7.88 -13.14 1.76
N LEU A 32 8.65 -13.72 2.70
CA LEU A 32 9.62 -14.83 2.57
C LEU A 32 9.15 -15.97 1.67
N LYS A 33 7.88 -16.31 1.81
CA LYS A 33 7.36 -17.59 1.36
C LYS A 33 7.40 -17.68 -0.17
N GLY A 34 8.07 -18.72 -0.66
CA GLY A 34 8.18 -19.03 -2.08
C GLY A 34 9.14 -18.14 -2.86
N LEU A 35 9.95 -17.30 -2.20
CA LEU A 35 11.11 -16.67 -2.82
C LEU A 35 12.32 -17.61 -2.71
N SER A 36 13.25 -17.53 -3.65
CA SER A 36 14.51 -18.28 -3.64
C SER A 36 15.52 -17.74 -2.61
N VAL A 37 15.36 -16.48 -2.21
CA VAL A 37 16.24 -15.81 -1.23
C VAL A 37 16.10 -16.39 0.18
N GLN A 38 17.25 -16.69 0.80
CA GLN A 38 17.30 -17.14 2.19
C GLN A 38 17.06 -15.97 3.16
N ALA A 39 16.38 -16.24 4.27
CA ALA A 39 16.04 -15.20 5.25
C ALA A 39 17.28 -14.44 5.79
N LYS A 40 18.40 -15.13 5.98
CA LYS A 40 19.66 -14.54 6.45
C LYS A 40 20.28 -13.60 5.42
N ASP A 41 20.28 -13.99 4.15
CA ASP A 41 20.89 -13.20 3.07
C ASP A 41 20.02 -11.97 2.78
N PHE A 42 18.70 -12.13 2.85
CA PHE A 42 17.77 -11.01 2.84
C PHE A 42 18.02 -10.02 3.99
N ASP A 43 18.29 -10.50 5.21
CA ASP A 43 18.64 -9.64 6.35
C ASP A 43 19.92 -8.85 6.12
N PHE A 44 20.95 -9.51 5.59
CA PHE A 44 22.21 -8.85 5.28
C PHE A 44 22.03 -7.83 4.16
N TRP A 45 21.21 -8.13 3.16
CA TRP A 45 20.86 -7.19 2.13
C TRP A 45 20.11 -5.97 2.66
N LEU A 46 19.05 -6.14 3.47
CA LEU A 46 18.33 -5.02 4.09
C LEU A 46 19.23 -4.15 4.97
N LYS A 47 20.27 -4.72 5.58
CA LYS A 47 21.26 -3.99 6.40
C LYS A 47 22.39 -3.38 5.56
N GLY A 48 22.37 -3.49 4.24
CA GLY A 48 23.43 -3.05 3.33
C GLY A 48 24.74 -3.82 3.49
N ARG A 49 24.71 -4.99 4.13
CA ARG A 49 25.88 -5.84 4.42
C ARG A 49 26.18 -6.86 3.34
N ALA A 50 25.23 -7.12 2.45
CA ALA A 50 25.38 -8.05 1.34
C ALA A 50 24.56 -7.57 0.13
N ARG A 51 24.83 -8.17 -1.04
CA ARG A 51 24.01 -8.02 -2.24
C ARG A 51 23.24 -9.32 -2.47
N LEU A 52 22.01 -9.20 -2.93
CA LEU A 52 21.27 -10.35 -3.46
C LEU A 52 21.80 -10.70 -4.85
N ALA A 53 21.70 -11.97 -5.23
CA ALA A 53 21.87 -12.38 -6.62
C ALA A 53 20.83 -11.67 -7.50
N ARG A 54 21.10 -11.57 -8.80
CA ARG A 54 20.22 -10.85 -9.73
C ARG A 54 18.81 -11.45 -9.75
N GLU A 55 18.73 -12.76 -9.73
CA GLU A 55 17.49 -13.52 -9.76
C GLU A 55 16.70 -13.29 -8.46
N GLU A 56 17.35 -13.40 -7.30
CA GLU A 56 16.76 -13.13 -5.98
C GLU A 56 16.25 -11.68 -5.88
N TYR A 57 17.04 -10.72 -6.35
CA TYR A 57 16.65 -9.31 -6.38
C TYR A 57 15.42 -9.10 -7.26
N THR A 58 15.40 -9.71 -8.45
CA THR A 58 14.27 -9.63 -9.38
C THR A 58 13.00 -10.21 -8.75
N GLU A 59 13.10 -11.34 -8.05
CA GLU A 59 11.97 -11.94 -7.34
C GLU A 59 11.44 -11.04 -6.21
N VAL A 60 12.33 -10.41 -5.43
CA VAL A 60 11.95 -9.47 -4.35
C VAL A 60 11.22 -8.25 -4.92
N VAL A 61 11.76 -7.64 -5.98
CA VAL A 61 11.16 -6.49 -6.66
C VAL A 61 9.78 -6.87 -7.23
N ALA A 62 9.69 -8.02 -7.92
CA ALA A 62 8.43 -8.51 -8.47
C ALA A 62 7.39 -8.79 -7.36
N ARG A 63 7.82 -9.31 -6.21
CA ARG A 63 6.93 -9.55 -5.07
C ARG A 63 6.34 -8.27 -4.51
N LEU A 64 7.13 -7.19 -4.45
CA LEU A 64 6.68 -5.87 -4.01
C LEU A 64 5.79 -5.16 -5.03
N GLY A 65 5.73 -5.65 -6.27
CA GLY A 65 5.09 -4.92 -7.36
C GLY A 65 5.81 -3.60 -7.63
N ALA A 66 7.14 -3.56 -7.46
CA ALA A 66 7.93 -2.39 -7.78
C ALA A 66 8.34 -2.40 -9.26
N GLU A 67 8.32 -1.24 -9.88
CA GLU A 67 8.69 -1.01 -11.28
C GLU A 67 9.91 -0.08 -11.32
N TYR A 68 10.74 -0.23 -12.34
CA TYR A 68 11.89 0.65 -12.53
C TYR A 68 11.39 2.00 -13.07
N ASP A 69 11.67 3.08 -12.34
CA ASP A 69 11.40 4.45 -12.75
C ASP A 69 12.61 4.98 -13.53
N ASP A 70 12.47 5.04 -14.85
CA ASP A 70 13.51 5.54 -15.76
C ASP A 70 13.89 7.00 -15.48
N TRP A 71 12.95 7.82 -14.96
CA TRP A 71 13.22 9.22 -14.62
C TRP A 71 13.94 9.36 -13.28
N GLY A 72 13.55 8.57 -12.29
CA GLY A 72 14.16 8.55 -10.96
C GLY A 72 15.45 7.75 -10.87
N GLY A 73 15.74 6.88 -11.85
CA GLY A 73 16.92 6.02 -11.88
C GLY A 73 16.90 4.91 -10.83
N GLY A 74 15.72 4.44 -10.41
CA GLY A 74 15.57 3.46 -9.34
C GLY A 74 14.19 2.80 -9.32
N TYR A 75 13.99 1.81 -8.46
CA TYR A 75 12.69 1.13 -8.35
C TYR A 75 11.69 1.91 -7.48
N ARG A 76 10.45 2.01 -7.93
CA ARG A 76 9.32 2.61 -7.20
C ARG A 76 8.13 1.66 -7.16
N LEU A 77 7.30 1.77 -6.14
CA LEU A 77 6.09 0.96 -6.02
C LEU A 77 5.06 1.35 -7.09
N SER A 78 4.57 0.36 -7.85
CA SER A 78 3.62 0.59 -8.95
C SER A 78 2.19 0.89 -8.49
N GLY A 79 1.89 0.72 -7.20
CA GLY A 79 0.52 0.80 -6.66
C GLY A 79 -0.25 -0.51 -6.79
N GLY A 80 -1.50 -0.56 -6.32
CA GLY A 80 -2.29 -1.79 -6.29
C GLY A 80 -2.19 -2.59 -4.98
N ASN A 81 -1.50 -2.06 -3.97
CA ASN A 81 -1.11 -2.78 -2.78
C ASN A 81 -2.25 -2.96 -1.78
N LEU A 82 -2.24 -4.08 -1.06
CA LEU A 82 -2.88 -4.25 0.25
C LEU A 82 -1.82 -4.25 1.32
N LEU A 83 -2.00 -3.38 2.30
CA LEU A 83 -1.07 -3.17 3.41
C LEU A 83 -1.82 -3.15 4.74
N VAL A 84 -1.08 -3.34 5.82
CA VAL A 84 -1.60 -3.26 7.19
C VAL A 84 -0.78 -2.20 7.92
N ALA A 85 -1.44 -1.18 8.44
CA ALA A 85 -0.81 -0.11 9.18
C ALA A 85 -0.05 -0.66 10.40
N SER A 86 1.22 -0.25 10.54
CA SER A 86 2.11 -0.75 11.58
C SER A 86 2.31 0.27 12.71
N THR A 87 2.93 1.40 12.40
CA THR A 87 3.09 2.56 13.28
C THR A 87 2.64 3.81 12.55
N PRO A 88 2.21 4.88 13.25
CA PRO A 88 1.73 6.08 12.58
C PRO A 88 2.75 6.68 11.61
N ARG A 89 4.02 6.78 12.05
CA ARG A 89 5.12 7.29 11.22
C ARG A 89 5.34 6.46 9.95
N GLN A 90 5.46 5.14 10.08
CA GLN A 90 5.67 4.27 8.90
C GLN A 90 4.47 4.31 7.95
N THR A 91 3.26 4.42 8.50
CA THR A 91 2.04 4.50 7.69
C THR A 91 2.01 5.78 6.86
N VAL A 92 2.39 6.91 7.45
CA VAL A 92 2.53 8.19 6.73
C VAL A 92 3.63 8.11 5.68
N ASP A 93 4.83 7.63 6.03
CA ASP A 93 5.95 7.55 5.08
C ASP A 93 5.58 6.72 3.83
N VAL A 94 4.94 5.55 4.03
CA VAL A 94 4.48 4.68 2.94
C VAL A 94 3.34 5.32 2.13
N TYR A 95 2.42 6.00 2.80
CA TYR A 95 1.34 6.70 2.13
C TYR A 95 1.88 7.84 1.25
N ASP A 96 2.83 8.62 1.74
CA ASP A 96 3.46 9.72 1.00
C ASP A 96 4.21 9.19 -0.24
N GLU A 97 4.91 8.06 -0.11
CA GLU A 97 5.55 7.40 -1.26
C GLU A 97 4.52 6.96 -2.32
N LEU A 98 3.45 6.27 -1.88
CA LEU A 98 2.42 5.74 -2.77
C LEU A 98 1.50 6.83 -3.34
N SER A 99 1.44 8.00 -2.70
CA SER A 99 0.68 9.17 -3.16
C SER A 99 1.52 10.16 -3.98
N CYS A 100 2.80 9.88 -4.23
CA CYS A 100 3.76 10.79 -4.86
C CYS A 100 3.82 12.18 -4.18
N GLY A 101 3.71 12.22 -2.85
CA GLY A 101 3.69 13.48 -2.10
C GLY A 101 2.36 14.23 -2.21
N GLY A 102 1.24 13.50 -2.33
CA GLY A 102 -0.11 14.07 -2.29
C GLY A 102 -0.75 14.34 -3.66
N ASP A 103 -0.20 13.83 -4.77
CA ASP A 103 -0.84 13.83 -6.10
C ASP A 103 -1.99 12.80 -6.18
N LEU A 104 -2.94 12.97 -5.28
CA LEU A 104 -4.07 12.08 -5.04
C LEU A 104 -5.19 12.35 -6.04
N GLU A 105 -5.71 11.28 -6.66
CA GLU A 105 -7.01 11.31 -7.33
C GLU A 105 -8.14 11.24 -6.31
N TYR A 106 -7.99 10.36 -5.31
CA TYR A 106 -8.88 10.25 -4.15
C TYR A 106 -8.20 9.46 -3.03
N SER A 107 -8.65 9.67 -1.80
CA SER A 107 -8.19 8.99 -0.59
C SER A 107 -9.26 9.08 0.48
N PHE A 108 -9.79 7.93 0.90
CA PHE A 108 -10.89 7.90 1.86
C PHE A 108 -11.08 6.56 2.56
N GLU A 109 -11.76 6.61 3.70
CA GLU A 109 -12.21 5.43 4.42
C GLU A 109 -13.49 4.85 3.83
N ILE A 110 -13.55 3.53 3.67
CA ILE A 110 -14.78 2.81 3.36
C ILE A 110 -15.61 2.68 4.64
N LEU A 111 -16.74 3.38 4.69
CA LEU A 111 -17.64 3.32 5.84
C LEU A 111 -18.70 2.23 5.70
N ALA A 112 -19.02 1.61 6.84
CA ALA A 112 -20.04 0.59 6.94
C ALA A 112 -21.43 1.14 6.56
N PRO A 113 -22.23 0.41 5.78
CA PRO A 113 -23.64 0.73 5.65
C PRO A 113 -24.36 0.49 6.98
N GLU A 114 -25.48 1.19 7.18
CA GLU A 114 -26.27 1.06 8.41
C GLU A 114 -26.66 -0.41 8.68
N GLY A 115 -26.48 -0.83 9.94
CA GLY A 115 -26.76 -2.20 10.38
C GLY A 115 -25.70 -3.24 9.99
N ALA A 116 -24.60 -2.87 9.32
CA ALA A 116 -23.51 -3.79 9.04
C ALA A 116 -22.67 -4.11 10.29
N GLN A 117 -22.16 -5.34 10.35
CA GLN A 117 -21.25 -5.76 11.40
C GLN A 117 -19.89 -5.06 11.26
N ALA A 118 -19.31 -4.62 12.38
CA ALA A 118 -17.98 -4.04 12.42
C ALA A 118 -16.90 -5.08 12.02
N LEU A 119 -15.92 -4.66 11.21
CA LEU A 119 -14.86 -5.54 10.70
C LEU A 119 -13.69 -5.75 11.67
N GLY A 120 -13.62 -4.98 12.78
CA GLY A 120 -12.42 -4.87 13.61
C GLY A 120 -11.24 -4.15 12.92
N MET A 121 -11.40 -3.80 11.64
CA MET A 121 -10.46 -3.05 10.82
C MET A 121 -11.18 -1.87 10.16
N ARG A 122 -10.48 -0.75 10.04
CA ARG A 122 -10.83 0.36 9.15
C ARG A 122 -10.09 0.19 7.83
N VAL A 123 -10.73 0.58 6.73
CA VAL A 123 -10.21 0.32 5.38
C VAL A 123 -10.05 1.64 4.66
N LEU A 124 -8.81 2.09 4.50
CA LEU A 124 -8.48 3.24 3.66
C LEU A 124 -8.26 2.76 2.22
N VAL A 125 -8.84 3.46 1.26
CA VAL A 125 -8.57 3.28 -0.17
C VAL A 125 -8.13 4.60 -0.76
N PHE A 126 -7.06 4.56 -1.55
CA PHE A 126 -6.55 5.76 -2.19
C PHE A 126 -5.91 5.45 -3.54
N LYS A 127 -5.87 6.44 -4.42
CA LYS A 127 -5.30 6.35 -5.76
C LYS A 127 -4.56 7.64 -6.07
N ALA A 128 -3.42 7.54 -6.73
CA ALA A 128 -2.54 8.66 -7.02
C ALA A 128 -1.80 8.44 -8.34
N CYS A 129 -1.38 9.52 -8.99
CA CYS A 129 -0.41 9.53 -10.09
C CYS A 129 -0.76 8.60 -11.28
N GLY A 130 -2.06 8.36 -11.56
CA GLY A 130 -2.51 7.43 -12.60
C GLY A 130 -2.21 5.95 -12.30
N ARG A 131 -1.75 5.61 -11.09
CA ARG A 131 -1.44 4.25 -10.65
C ARG A 131 -2.70 3.52 -10.15
N PRO A 132 -2.68 2.18 -10.08
CA PRO A 132 -3.78 1.42 -9.46
C PRO A 132 -4.00 1.80 -7.99
N ALA A 133 -5.26 1.71 -7.54
CA ALA A 133 -5.64 2.03 -6.17
C ALA A 133 -4.91 1.15 -5.14
N ASN A 134 -4.57 1.72 -4.00
CA ASN A 134 -3.97 1.06 -2.85
C ASN A 134 -5.00 0.94 -1.72
N ILE A 135 -4.80 -0.04 -0.84
CA ILE A 135 -5.63 -0.31 0.34
C ILE A 135 -4.71 -0.42 1.56
N ILE A 136 -5.03 0.31 2.62
CA ILE A 136 -4.38 0.16 3.93
C ILE A 136 -5.44 -0.22 4.96
N LEU A 137 -5.17 -1.32 5.67
CA LEU A 137 -5.98 -1.77 6.80
C LEU A 137 -5.43 -1.19 8.09
N PHE A 138 -6.32 -0.65 8.94
CA PHE A 138 -5.98 -0.12 10.25
C PHE A 138 -6.77 -0.89 11.30
N GLU A 139 -6.11 -1.40 12.33
CA GLU A 139 -6.81 -2.00 13.47
C GLU A 139 -7.68 -0.95 14.16
N ALA A 140 -8.97 -1.23 14.34
CA ALA A 140 -9.90 -0.27 14.92
C ALA A 140 -9.49 0.10 16.36
N GLY A 141 -9.50 1.39 16.67
CA GLY A 141 -9.05 1.90 17.98
C GLY A 141 -7.53 1.95 18.19
N SER A 142 -6.73 1.52 17.20
CA SER A 142 -5.27 1.65 17.27
C SER A 142 -4.81 3.10 17.10
N ARG A 143 -3.56 3.39 17.50
CA ARG A 143 -2.93 4.71 17.25
C ARG A 143 -2.83 5.03 15.77
N CYS A 144 -2.67 4.02 14.92
CA CYS A 144 -2.65 4.22 13.48
C CYS A 144 -4.04 4.59 12.95
N ALA A 145 -5.10 3.96 13.47
CA ALA A 145 -6.47 4.27 13.07
C ALA A 145 -6.87 5.71 13.38
N ALA A 146 -6.27 6.35 14.39
CA ALA A 146 -6.50 7.75 14.71
C ALA A 146 -6.06 8.70 13.58
N LEU A 147 -5.13 8.30 12.70
CA LEU A 147 -4.72 9.08 11.53
C LEU A 147 -5.87 9.34 10.55
N LEU A 148 -6.91 8.50 10.57
CA LEU A 148 -8.10 8.65 9.74
C LEU A 148 -9.13 9.63 10.34
N ASP A 149 -9.00 9.97 11.62
CA ASP A 149 -9.92 10.88 12.32
C ASP A 149 -9.44 12.33 12.32
N GLU A 150 -8.21 12.58 11.88
CA GLU A 150 -7.66 13.92 11.78
C GLU A 150 -8.44 14.73 10.73
N PRO A 151 -8.81 16.00 11.00
CA PRO A 151 -9.60 16.81 10.08
C PRO A 151 -8.78 17.29 8.87
N ALA A 152 -9.41 17.24 7.69
CA ALA A 152 -8.87 17.78 6.46
C ALA A 152 -8.60 19.30 6.60
N GLY A 153 -7.39 19.73 6.26
CA GLY A 153 -7.00 21.15 6.26
C GLY A 153 -6.14 21.62 7.44
N ARG A 154 -5.89 20.78 8.46
CA ARG A 154 -4.84 21.02 9.49
C ARG A 154 -4.19 19.74 10.03
N GLY A 155 -4.08 18.66 9.24
CA GLY A 155 -3.33 17.49 9.70
C GLY A 155 -3.79 16.13 9.17
N SER A 156 -5.02 15.97 8.65
CA SER A 156 -5.39 14.70 8.02
C SER A 156 -4.46 14.41 6.84
N THR A 157 -3.50 13.52 7.07
CA THR A 157 -2.49 13.20 6.08
C THR A 157 -3.05 12.23 5.04
N LEU A 158 -4.13 11.51 5.38
CA LEU A 158 -4.54 10.30 4.66
C LEU A 158 -5.91 10.38 3.97
N ILE A 159 -6.72 11.43 4.17
CA ILE A 159 -8.07 11.54 3.59
C ILE A 159 -8.21 12.88 2.88
N ASN A 160 -8.63 12.86 1.60
CA ASN A 160 -8.77 14.06 0.77
C ASN A 160 -10.17 14.25 0.17
N ILE A 161 -11.19 13.59 0.72
CA ILE A 161 -12.59 13.78 0.31
C ILE A 161 -13.38 14.56 1.35
N GLN A 162 -14.32 15.40 0.90
CA GLN A 162 -15.12 16.24 1.80
C GLN A 162 -16.23 15.49 2.52
N ARG A 163 -16.76 14.43 1.88
CA ARG A 163 -17.94 13.71 2.37
C ARG A 163 -17.59 12.29 2.74
N PRO A 164 -17.97 11.82 3.94
CA PRO A 164 -17.84 10.41 4.29
C PRO A 164 -18.52 9.51 3.25
N ARG A 165 -17.88 8.41 2.83
CA ARG A 165 -18.45 7.50 1.83
C ARG A 165 -18.88 6.17 2.41
N VAL A 166 -20.19 6.07 2.58
CA VAL A 166 -20.86 4.83 2.94
C VAL A 166 -20.80 3.85 1.76
N ALA A 167 -20.30 2.65 2.05
CA ALA A 167 -20.18 1.59 1.06
C ALA A 167 -21.55 1.11 0.58
N THR A 168 -21.65 0.80 -0.72
CA THR A 168 -22.73 -0.08 -1.19
C THR A 168 -22.56 -1.49 -0.61
N LYS A 169 -23.62 -2.31 -0.58
CA LYS A 169 -23.52 -3.72 -0.15
C LYS A 169 -22.40 -4.48 -0.87
N ARG A 170 -22.22 -4.21 -2.16
CA ARG A 170 -21.19 -4.87 -2.99
C ARG A 170 -19.78 -4.44 -2.58
N VAL A 171 -19.55 -3.15 -2.35
CA VAL A 171 -18.25 -2.62 -1.89
C VAL A 171 -17.95 -3.11 -0.47
N TRP A 172 -18.94 -3.08 0.42
CA TRP A 172 -18.79 -3.58 1.79
C TRP A 172 -18.43 -5.06 1.82
N SER A 173 -19.11 -5.89 1.03
CA SER A 173 -18.78 -7.32 0.92
C SER A 173 -17.36 -7.57 0.42
N ALA A 174 -16.84 -6.71 -0.47
CA ALA A 174 -15.44 -6.80 -0.90
C ALA A 174 -14.48 -6.42 0.23
N ALA A 175 -14.76 -5.37 0.99
CA ALA A 175 -13.98 -4.98 2.17
C ALA A 175 -13.94 -6.09 3.23
N VAL A 176 -15.09 -6.73 3.52
CA VAL A 176 -15.19 -7.90 4.41
C VAL A 176 -14.20 -8.99 3.98
N LYS A 177 -14.25 -9.39 2.70
CA LYS A 177 -13.36 -10.45 2.17
C LYS A 177 -11.88 -10.09 2.27
N ILE A 178 -11.53 -8.82 2.06
CA ILE A 178 -10.16 -8.33 2.22
C ILE A 178 -9.73 -8.46 3.68
N VAL A 179 -10.56 -8.01 4.62
CA VAL A 179 -10.27 -8.07 6.07
C VAL A 179 -10.22 -9.51 6.59
N GLU A 180 -11.04 -10.42 6.10
CA GLU A 180 -11.01 -11.84 6.50
C GLU A 180 -9.77 -12.57 5.95
N GLY A 181 -9.26 -12.14 4.78
CA GLY A 181 -8.23 -12.86 4.04
C GLY A 181 -6.83 -12.23 3.99
N TYR A 182 -6.63 -11.00 4.49
CA TYR A 182 -5.40 -10.24 4.23
C TYR A 182 -4.12 -10.96 4.65
N ARG A 183 -4.13 -11.71 5.75
CA ARG A 183 -2.94 -12.41 6.27
C ARG A 183 -2.48 -13.57 5.38
N THR A 184 -3.36 -14.09 4.53
CA THR A 184 -3.11 -15.26 3.69
C THR A 184 -3.14 -14.95 2.20
N VAL A 185 -3.33 -13.68 1.82
CA VAL A 185 -3.40 -13.30 0.40
C VAL A 185 -2.05 -13.55 -0.28
N ALA A 186 -2.09 -14.25 -1.42
CA ALA A 186 -0.88 -14.64 -2.14
C ALA A 186 -0.19 -13.46 -2.84
N SER A 187 -0.98 -12.50 -3.32
CA SER A 187 -0.50 -11.34 -4.07
C SER A 187 -1.03 -10.02 -3.49
N PRO A 188 -0.55 -9.58 -2.31
CA PRO A 188 -0.93 -8.29 -1.72
C PRO A 188 -0.81 -7.11 -2.69
N GLN A 189 0.21 -7.12 -3.55
CA GLN A 189 0.53 -6.06 -4.50
C GLN A 189 -0.48 -5.90 -5.65
N THR A 190 -1.49 -6.77 -5.75
CA THR A 190 -2.54 -6.66 -6.79
C THR A 190 -3.94 -6.46 -6.22
N VAL A 191 -4.14 -6.57 -4.90
CA VAL A 191 -5.48 -6.54 -4.29
C VAL A 191 -6.16 -5.19 -4.53
N GLY A 192 -5.46 -4.09 -4.31
CA GLY A 192 -5.98 -2.75 -4.52
C GLY A 192 -6.29 -2.48 -6.00
N ARG A 193 -5.48 -3.03 -6.93
CA ARG A 193 -5.75 -2.96 -8.37
C ARG A 193 -7.06 -3.66 -8.72
N VAL A 194 -7.21 -4.93 -8.31
CA VAL A 194 -8.41 -5.72 -8.58
C VAL A 194 -9.66 -5.10 -7.94
N PHE A 195 -9.52 -4.55 -6.72
CA PHE A 195 -10.60 -3.81 -6.07
C PHE A 195 -10.96 -2.55 -6.87
N GLY A 196 -9.95 -1.78 -7.28
CA GLY A 196 -10.09 -0.58 -8.10
C GLY A 196 -10.84 -0.82 -9.39
N GLU A 197 -10.43 -1.83 -10.15
CA GLU A 197 -11.06 -2.21 -11.42
C GLU A 197 -12.52 -2.67 -11.24
N LYS A 198 -12.79 -3.51 -10.23
CA LYS A 198 -14.14 -4.05 -9.99
C LYS A 198 -15.13 -3.02 -9.45
N HIS A 199 -14.63 -1.97 -8.81
CA HIS A 199 -15.44 -0.94 -8.14
C HIS A 199 -15.20 0.46 -8.70
N ALA A 200 -14.64 0.57 -9.92
CA ALA A 200 -14.24 1.83 -10.55
C ALA A 200 -15.37 2.87 -10.54
N ALA A 201 -16.58 2.51 -10.97
CA ALA A 201 -17.71 3.44 -10.99
C ALA A 201 -18.05 4.00 -9.59
N TRP A 202 -17.92 3.18 -8.54
CA TRP A 202 -18.12 3.66 -7.18
C TRP A 202 -16.97 4.58 -6.77
N LEU A 203 -15.72 4.20 -7.03
CA LEU A 203 -14.53 4.98 -6.69
C LEU A 203 -14.47 6.34 -7.40
N GLU A 204 -14.74 6.39 -8.71
CA GLU A 204 -14.75 7.62 -9.50
C GLU A 204 -15.84 8.59 -9.05
N ALA A 205 -17.01 8.10 -8.62
CA ALA A 205 -18.01 8.96 -8.00
C ALA A 205 -17.53 9.60 -6.68
N GLY A 206 -16.48 9.07 -6.05
CA GLY A 206 -15.83 9.70 -4.89
C GLY A 206 -14.77 10.74 -5.27
N ARG A 207 -14.24 10.68 -6.50
CA ARG A 207 -13.29 11.67 -7.04
C ARG A 207 -13.95 13.03 -7.24
N GLU A 208 -15.23 13.06 -7.61
CA GLU A 208 -16.00 14.30 -7.75
C GLU A 208 -16.13 15.07 -6.42
N ASP A 209 -16.06 14.36 -5.29
CA ASP A 209 -16.09 14.91 -3.93
C ASP A 209 -14.69 15.18 -3.35
N ALA A 210 -13.62 14.88 -4.11
CA ALA A 210 -12.24 15.07 -3.69
C ALA A 210 -11.81 16.53 -3.85
N PHE A 211 -10.97 17.01 -2.95
CA PHE A 211 -10.26 18.27 -3.11
C PHE A 211 -8.77 18.00 -3.36
N PHE A 212 -8.17 18.89 -4.15
CA PHE A 212 -6.76 18.85 -4.47
C PHE A 212 -6.08 19.95 -3.66
N TYR A 213 -5.01 19.60 -2.93
CA TYR A 213 -4.20 20.56 -2.17
C TYR A 213 -3.25 21.33 -3.09
#